data_AF-A0A7C3LQ57-F1
#
_entry.id   AF-A0A7C3LQ57-F1
#
_cell.length_a   1.000
_cell.length_b   1.000
_cell.length_c   1.000
_cell.angle_alpha   90.00
_cell.angle_beta   90.00
_cell.angle_gamma   90.00
#
_symmetry.space_group_name_H-M   'P 1'
#
loop_
_entity.id
_entity.type
_entity.pdbx_description
1 polymer ?
#
loop_
_entity_poly.entity_id
_entity_poly.type
_entity_poly.pdbx_seq_one_letter_code
_entity_poly.pdbx_strand_id
1 'polypeptide(L)'
;DSDAEKMRQRESWITIQRSHAIANAIPVLSCNRVGFEADSSGAMPGIRFWGSSFVCGAQGEMLAEAGTQTEEILYADINHHRTKEVRDIWPFLRDRRIEYYSDLMKRYCD
;
A
#
# COMPACT_ATOMS: atom_id res chain seq x y z
N ASP A 1 1.88 -22.03 3.29
CA ASP A 1 2.14 -21.37 1.99
C ASP A 1 3.58 -21.56 1.54
N SER A 2 3.77 -21.80 0.24
CA SER A 2 5.09 -21.78 -0.37
C SER A 2 5.68 -20.37 -0.30
N ASP A 3 7.00 -20.26 -0.39
CA ASP A 3 7.65 -18.94 -0.35
C ASP A 3 7.23 -18.06 -1.54
N ALA A 4 6.97 -18.68 -2.70
CA ALA A 4 6.41 -17.98 -3.86
C ALA A 4 5.02 -17.36 -3.58
N GLU A 5 4.17 -18.05 -2.82
CA GLU A 5 2.85 -17.52 -2.46
C GLU A 5 2.97 -16.36 -1.46
N LYS A 6 3.83 -16.49 -0.44
CA LYS A 6 4.10 -15.40 0.51
C LYS A 6 4.64 -14.15 -0.21
N MET A 7 5.51 -14.33 -1.20
CA MET A 7 5.99 -13.24 -2.04
C MET A 7 4.84 -12.58 -2.80
N ARG A 8 3.95 -13.36 -3.45
CA ARG A 8 2.77 -12.79 -4.14
C ARG A 8 1.84 -12.02 -3.20
N GLN A 9 1.60 -12.52 -2.00
CA GLN A 9 0.78 -11.83 -1.00
C GLN A 9 1.38 -10.48 -0.63
N ARG A 10 2.69 -10.45 -0.37
CA ARG A 10 3.43 -9.21 -0.07
C ARG A 10 3.40 -8.23 -1.25
N GLU A 11 3.73 -8.68 -2.46
CA GLU A 11 3.71 -7.82 -3.65
C GLU A 11 2.31 -7.29 -3.95
N SER A 12 1.26 -8.08 -3.68
CA SER A 12 -0.13 -7.62 -3.80
C SER A 12 -0.45 -6.51 -2.80
N TRP A 13 0.01 -6.65 -1.55
CA TRP A 13 -0.14 -5.61 -0.53
C TRP A 13 0.61 -4.32 -0.89
N ILE A 14 1.84 -4.41 -1.40
CA ILE A 14 2.58 -3.24 -1.90
C ILE A 14 1.83 -2.61 -3.08
N THR A 15 1.40 -3.43 -4.05
CA THR A 15 0.77 -2.97 -5.28
C THR A 15 -0.53 -2.22 -5.02
N ILE A 16 -1.42 -2.75 -4.18
CA ILE A 16 -2.71 -2.11 -3.93
C ILE A 16 -2.53 -0.75 -3.24
N GLN A 17 -1.56 -0.62 -2.34
CA GLN A 17 -1.29 0.64 -1.65
C GLN A 17 -0.62 1.68 -2.57
N ARG A 18 0.30 1.24 -3.45
CA ARG A 18 0.83 2.10 -4.53
C ARG A 18 -0.27 2.57 -5.48
N SER A 19 -1.29 1.76 -5.73
CA SER A 19 -2.45 2.18 -6.54
C SER A 19 -3.19 3.37 -5.94
N HIS A 20 -3.28 3.47 -4.60
CA HIS A 20 -3.92 4.60 -3.93
C HIS A 20 -3.13 5.90 -4.13
N ALA A 21 -1.80 5.82 -4.11
CA ALA A 21 -0.93 6.94 -4.42
C ALA A 21 -1.18 7.46 -5.84
N ILE A 22 -1.17 6.54 -6.82
CA ILE A 22 -1.41 6.84 -8.24
C ILE A 22 -2.80 7.44 -8.48
N ALA A 23 -3.85 6.81 -7.94
CA ALA A 23 -5.23 7.22 -8.17
C ALA A 23 -5.55 8.63 -7.64
N ASN A 24 -4.82 9.07 -6.61
CA ASN A 24 -5.06 10.35 -5.92
C ASN A 24 -3.94 11.38 -6.10
N ALA A 25 -2.85 10.98 -6.75
CA ALA A 25 -1.62 11.75 -6.92
C ALA A 25 -1.04 12.27 -5.59
N ILE A 26 -0.97 11.40 -4.58
CA ILE A 26 -0.43 11.72 -3.24
C ILE A 26 0.64 10.70 -2.84
N PRO A 27 1.65 11.09 -2.04
CA PRO A 27 2.54 10.12 -1.44
C PRO A 27 1.77 9.23 -0.45
N VAL A 28 2.17 7.97 -0.34
CA VAL A 28 1.59 6.99 0.61
C VAL A 28 2.71 6.36 1.42
N LEU A 29 2.50 6.30 2.74
CA LEU A 29 3.38 5.65 3.69
C LEU A 29 2.63 4.47 4.29
N SER A 30 3.29 3.32 4.32
CA SER A 30 2.72 2.07 4.82
C SER A 30 3.67 1.45 5.83
N CYS A 31 3.20 1.29 7.06
CA CYS A 31 3.99 0.72 8.15
C CYS A 31 3.52 -0.71 8.44
N ASN A 32 4.48 -1.59 8.68
CA ASN A 32 4.24 -2.95 9.07
C ASN A 32 5.28 -3.41 10.10
N ARG A 33 4.90 -4.41 10.88
CA ARG A 33 5.75 -5.03 11.90
C ARG A 33 6.60 -6.15 11.33
N VAL A 34 7.62 -6.54 12.08
CA VAL A 34 8.46 -7.72 11.85
C VAL A 34 8.36 -8.68 13.03
N GLY A 35 8.85 -9.90 12.85
CA GLY A 35 8.94 -10.90 13.92
C GLY A 35 7.80 -11.92 13.88
N PHE A 36 7.79 -12.82 14.86
CA PHE A 36 6.77 -13.85 14.98
C PHE A 36 6.01 -13.72 16.29
N GLU A 37 4.70 -13.82 16.16
CA GLU A 37 3.78 -13.82 17.29
C GLU A 37 3.10 -15.18 17.33
N ALA A 38 3.32 -15.91 18.41
CA ALA A 38 2.65 -17.18 18.65
C ALA A 38 1.15 -16.94 18.91
N ASP A 39 0.31 -17.84 18.42
CA ASP A 39 -1.13 -17.78 18.71
C ASP A 39 -1.39 -18.28 20.14
N SER A 40 -1.98 -17.42 20.97
CA SER A 40 -2.30 -17.73 22.36
C SER A 40 -3.45 -18.73 22.53
N SER A 41 -4.28 -18.94 21.50
CA SER A 41 -5.41 -19.88 21.55
C SER A 41 -5.01 -21.34 21.27
N GLY A 42 -3.84 -21.55 20.67
CA GLY A 42 -3.35 -22.87 20.24
C GLY A 42 -4.06 -23.42 19.00
N ALA A 43 -4.90 -22.63 18.32
CA ALA A 43 -5.57 -23.04 17.09
C ALA A 43 -4.60 -23.11 15.91
N MET A 44 -3.55 -22.29 15.93
CA MET A 44 -2.50 -22.27 14.93
C MET A 44 -1.12 -22.03 15.57
N PRO A 45 -0.01 -22.20 14.84
CA PRO A 45 1.32 -21.93 15.38
C PRO A 45 1.55 -20.44 15.72
N GLY A 46 0.95 -19.53 14.94
CA GLY A 46 1.18 -18.09 15.03
C GLY A 46 1.37 -17.44 13.66
N ILE A 47 1.74 -16.16 13.66
CA ILE A 47 1.92 -15.34 12.46
C ILE A 47 3.33 -14.78 12.44
N ARG A 48 4.01 -14.91 11.29
CA ARG A 48 5.24 -14.17 11.02
C ARG A 48 4.90 -12.93 10.21
N PHE A 49 5.21 -11.77 10.79
CA PHE A 49 5.08 -10.49 10.10
C PHE A 49 6.34 -10.19 9.30
N TRP A 50 6.15 -9.69 8.08
CA TRP A 50 7.20 -9.61 7.07
C TRP A 50 7.71 -8.19 6.81
N GLY A 51 7.47 -7.24 7.72
CA GLY A 51 7.94 -5.86 7.55
C GLY A 51 7.51 -5.29 6.20
N SER A 52 8.48 -4.88 5.38
CA SER A 52 8.22 -4.22 4.10
C SER A 52 7.42 -2.94 4.27
N SER A 53 7.63 -2.22 5.38
CA SER A 53 7.21 -0.83 5.48
C SER A 53 7.80 -0.06 4.30
N PHE A 54 7.04 0.84 3.69
CA PHE A 54 7.52 1.56 2.53
C PHE A 54 6.89 2.95 2.40
N VAL A 55 7.56 3.78 1.61
CA VAL A 55 7.11 5.11 1.22
C VAL A 55 7.10 5.17 -0.31
N CYS A 56 5.97 5.51 -0.90
CA CYS A 56 5.88 5.76 -2.34
C CYS A 56 5.41 7.19 -2.64
N GLY A 57 5.86 7.72 -3.78
CA GLY A 57 5.53 9.05 -4.25
C GLY A 57 4.18 9.12 -4.96
N ALA A 58 3.86 10.31 -5.50
CA ALA A 58 2.55 10.59 -6.09
C ALA A 58 2.24 9.80 -7.38
N GLN A 59 3.24 9.19 -8.02
CA GLN A 59 3.05 8.26 -9.15
C GLN A 59 3.28 6.81 -8.73
N GLY A 60 3.30 6.54 -7.43
CA GLY A 60 3.55 5.23 -6.86
C GLY A 60 5.01 4.77 -7.02
N GLU A 61 5.94 5.63 -7.42
CA GLU A 61 7.37 5.34 -7.42
C GLU A 61 7.86 5.05 -5.99
N MET A 62 8.72 4.05 -5.80
CA MET A 62 9.24 3.72 -4.47
C MET A 62 10.29 4.76 -4.06
N LEU A 63 10.10 5.38 -2.90
CA LEU A 63 11.04 6.35 -2.33
C LEU A 63 11.91 5.70 -1.26
N ALA A 64 11.35 4.80 -0.46
CA ALA A 64 12.06 3.99 0.51
C ALA A 64 11.30 2.70 0.80
N GLU A 65 12.01 1.61 1.09
CA GLU A 65 11.44 0.31 1.46
C GLU A 65 12.30 -0.35 2.52
N ALA A 66 11.67 -0.79 3.61
CA ALA A 66 12.32 -1.49 4.72
C ALA A 66 12.46 -2.99 4.45
N GLY A 67 13.37 -3.62 5.18
CA GLY A 67 13.54 -5.07 5.18
C GLY A 67 12.34 -5.86 5.71
N THR A 68 12.47 -7.19 5.69
CA THR A 68 11.38 -8.10 6.09
C THR A 68 11.57 -8.79 7.43
N GLN A 69 12.76 -8.66 8.04
CA GLN A 69 13.18 -9.52 9.14
C GLN A 69 13.41 -8.77 10.45
N THR A 70 13.93 -7.55 10.38
CA THR A 70 14.44 -6.81 11.54
C THR A 70 13.73 -5.48 11.70
N GLU A 71 13.72 -5.00 12.94
CA GLU A 71 13.27 -3.64 13.23
C GLU A 71 14.14 -2.64 12.48
N GLU A 72 13.50 -1.62 11.90
CA GLU A 72 14.16 -0.66 11.04
C GLU A 72 13.49 0.71 11.17
N ILE A 73 14.30 1.77 11.20
CA ILE A 73 13.80 3.13 11.06
C ILE A 73 13.90 3.51 9.59
N LEU A 74 12.74 3.58 8.93
CA LEU A 74 12.64 3.97 7.52
C LEU A 74 12.47 5.49 7.40
N TYR A 75 13.30 6.12 6.59
CA TYR A 75 13.25 7.55 6.29
C TYR A 75 13.06 7.79 4.79
N ALA A 76 12.29 8.82 4.44
CA ALA A 76 12.13 9.29 3.07
C ALA A 76 11.81 10.79 3.06
N ASP A 77 12.38 11.51 2.09
CA ASP A 77 12.05 12.91 1.84
C ASP A 77 10.84 13.03 0.91
N ILE A 78 9.83 13.78 1.33
CA ILE A 78 8.61 13.99 0.55
C ILE A 78 8.60 15.41 -0.04
N ASN A 79 8.65 15.49 -1.38
CA ASN A 79 8.41 16.74 -2.07
C ASN A 79 6.90 16.95 -2.31
N HIS A 80 6.28 17.82 -1.51
CA HIS A 80 4.85 18.13 -1.61
C HIS A 80 4.44 18.82 -2.92
N HIS A 81 5.38 19.46 -3.65
CA HIS A 81 5.07 20.08 -4.94
C HIS A 81 4.70 19.05 -6.01
N ARG A 82 5.22 17.83 -5.90
CA ARG A 82 4.96 16.73 -6.84
C ARG A 82 3.48 16.39 -6.97
N THR A 83 2.71 16.47 -5.89
CA THR A 83 1.25 16.21 -5.93
C THR A 83 0.54 17.13 -6.91
N LYS A 84 0.90 18.43 -6.93
CA LYS A 84 0.30 19.36 -7.87
C LYS A 84 0.69 19.02 -9.31
N GLU A 85 1.99 18.86 -9.56
CA GLU A 85 2.51 18.55 -10.90
C GLU A 85 1.86 17.29 -11.48
N VAL A 86 1.76 16.23 -10.68
CA VAL A 86 1.18 14.96 -11.12
C VAL A 86 -0.32 15.11 -11.39
N ARG A 87 -1.07 15.89 -10.60
CA ARG A 87 -2.49 16.17 -10.88
C ARG A 87 -2.70 16.98 -12.15
N ASP A 88 -1.78 17.88 -12.47
CA ASP A 88 -1.84 18.66 -13.71
C ASP A 88 -1.59 17.75 -14.94
N ILE A 89 -0.71 16.74 -14.82
CA ILE A 89 -0.40 15.76 -15.88
C ILE A 89 -1.49 14.66 -15.99
N TRP A 90 -1.95 14.13 -14.86
CA TRP A 90 -2.97 13.08 -14.74
C TRP A 90 -4.17 13.57 -13.93
N PRO A 91 -5.12 14.27 -14.58
CA PRO A 91 -6.22 14.96 -13.91
C PRO A 91 -7.36 14.00 -13.55
N PHE A 92 -7.07 12.86 -12.92
CA PHE A 92 -8.08 11.87 -12.54
C PHE A 92 -9.22 12.47 -11.74
N LEU A 93 -8.93 13.38 -10.81
CA LEU A 93 -9.95 14.05 -10.00
C LEU A 93 -10.94 14.87 -10.84
N ARG A 94 -10.49 15.48 -11.93
CA ARG A 94 -11.33 16.22 -12.88
C ARG A 94 -12.23 15.28 -13.68
N ASP A 95 -11.69 14.11 -14.06
CA ASP A 95 -12.34 13.19 -14.99
C ASP A 95 -13.21 12.12 -14.30
N ARG A 96 -13.33 12.14 -12.95
CA ARG A 96 -14.21 11.24 -12.20
C ARG A 96 -15.67 11.38 -12.66
N ARG A 97 -16.26 10.26 -13.08
CA ARG A 97 -17.69 10.12 -13.43
C ARG A 97 -18.55 9.90 -12.19
N ILE A 98 -18.54 10.88 -11.28
CA ILE A 98 -19.15 10.78 -9.96
C ILE A 98 -20.65 10.49 -10.01
N GLU A 99 -21.32 10.87 -11.09
CA GLU A 99 -22.74 10.63 -11.32
C GLU A 99 -23.09 9.14 -11.52
N TYR A 100 -22.07 8.28 -11.76
CA TYR A 100 -22.23 6.82 -11.89
C TYR A 100 -21.68 6.03 -10.69
N TYR A 101 -21.25 6.69 -9.61
CA TYR A 101 -20.61 6.01 -8.48
C TYR A 101 -21.58 5.50 -7.40
N SER A 102 -22.88 5.71 -7.56
CA SER A 102 -23.90 5.26 -6.59
C SER A 102 -23.81 3.78 -6.28
N ASP A 103 -23.43 2.96 -7.26
CA ASP A 103 -23.35 1.51 -7.11
C ASP A 103 -22.19 1.05 -6.22
N LEU A 104 -21.16 1.88 -5.98
CA LEU A 104 -20.11 1.58 -5.01
C LEU A 104 -20.64 1.48 -3.56
N MET A 105 -21.84 2.01 -3.30
CA MET A 105 -22.51 1.91 -2.01
C MET A 105 -23.24 0.58 -1.82
N LYS A 106 -23.35 -0.24 -2.87
CA LYS A 106 -23.98 -1.56 -2.82
C LYS A 106 -22.94 -2.63 -2.51
N ARG A 107 -23.34 -3.67 -1.77
CA ARG A 107 -22.46 -4.82 -1.50
C ARG A 107 -22.13 -5.60 -2.77
N TYR A 108 -23.10 -5.71 -3.67
CA TYR A 108 -23.04 -6.41 -4.95
C TYR A 108 -24.14 -5.85 -5.86
N CYS A 109 -23.89 -5.75 -7.17
CA CYS A 109 -24.88 -5.38 -8.18
C CYS A 109 -25.11 -6.58 -9.08
N ASP A 110 -26.33 -7.11 -9.05
CA ASP A 110 -26.83 -8.18 -9.91
C ASP A 110 -27.24 -7.69 -11.31
#